data_AF-A0A117MAA6-F1
#
_entry.id   AF-A0A117MAA6-F1
#
_cell.length_a   1.000
_cell.length_b   1.000
_cell.length_c   1.000
_cell.angle_alpha   90.00
_cell.angle_beta   90.00
_cell.angle_gamma   90.00
#
_symmetry.space_group_name_H-M   'P 1'
#
loop_
_entity.id
_entity.type
_entity.pdbx_description
1 polymer ?
#
loop_
_entity_poly.entity_id
_entity_poly.type
_entity_poly.pdbx_seq_one_letter_code
_entity_poly.pdbx_strand_id
1 'polypeptide(L)'
;ERFYLSRMNLTDLTRQDLLPDLEARLKQTADQVDKIFPSFVDQVKVIGIEGEFWSYRKILRRALWHQRDHIEHIKDLAFAE
;
A
#
# COMPACT_ATOMS: atom_id res chain seq x y z
N GLU A 1 -1.77 -1.62 1.68
CA GLU A 1 -0.82 -1.17 0.62
C GLU A 1 -1.00 -1.96 -0.69
N ARG A 2 -0.94 -3.30 -0.64
CA ARG A 2 -1.05 -4.20 -1.81
C ARG A 2 -2.17 -3.84 -2.79
N PHE A 3 -3.37 -3.52 -2.29
CA PHE A 3 -4.49 -3.09 -3.12
C PHE A 3 -4.17 -1.86 -3.99
N TYR A 4 -3.51 -0.84 -3.43
CA TYR A 4 -3.13 0.36 -4.19
C TYR A 4 -2.04 0.06 -5.22
N LEU A 5 -1.05 -0.76 -4.84
CA LEU A 5 0.01 -1.19 -5.75
C LEU A 5 -0.54 -1.99 -6.94
N SER A 6 -1.55 -2.84 -6.72
CA SER A 6 -2.16 -3.62 -7.78
C SER A 6 -2.87 -2.76 -8.83
N ARG A 7 -3.31 -1.54 -8.48
CA ARG A 7 -3.98 -0.62 -9.42
C ARG A 7 -3.05 -0.12 -10.52
N MET A 8 -1.73 -0.17 -10.37
CA MET A 8 -0.81 0.19 -11.47
C MET A 8 0.12 -0.95 -11.86
N ASN A 9 -0.28 -2.19 -11.56
CA ASN A 9 0.50 -3.40 -11.81
C ASN A 9 1.91 -3.33 -11.20
N LEU A 10 2.01 -2.82 -9.97
CA LEU A 10 3.29 -2.60 -9.29
C LEU A 10 3.69 -3.75 -8.37
N THR A 11 2.81 -4.73 -8.18
CA THR A 11 3.07 -5.90 -7.34
C THR A 11 2.34 -7.10 -7.92
N ASP A 12 3.02 -8.23 -7.97
CA ASP A 12 2.43 -9.53 -8.31
C ASP A 12 1.93 -10.27 -7.05
N LEU A 13 2.13 -9.67 -5.87
CA LEU A 13 1.73 -10.29 -4.61
C LEU A 13 0.21 -10.46 -4.55
N THR A 14 -0.23 -11.72 -4.49
CA THR A 14 -1.64 -12.07 -4.33
C THR A 14 -1.99 -12.16 -2.85
N ARG A 15 -3.26 -12.46 -2.55
CA ARG A 15 -3.70 -12.67 -1.16
C ARG A 15 -3.16 -13.99 -0.60
N GLN A 16 -2.97 -14.98 -1.47
CA GLN A 16 -2.51 -16.32 -1.12
C GLN A 16 -1.01 -16.35 -0.77
N ASP A 17 -0.23 -15.41 -1.32
CA ASP A 17 1.20 -15.28 -1.06
C ASP A 17 1.53 -14.59 0.27
N LEU A 18 0.50 -14.12 1.00
CA LEU A 18 0.69 -13.41 2.26
C LEU A 18 1.12 -14.39 3.35
N LEU A 19 2.19 -14.04 4.05
CA LEU A 19 2.69 -14.85 5.16
C LEU A 19 1.59 -15.01 6.25
N PRO A 20 1.50 -16.18 6.90
CA PRO A 20 0.43 -16.46 7.86
C PRO A 20 0.62 -15.67 9.16
N ASP A 21 1.87 -15.52 9.60
CA ASP A 21 2.24 -14.71 10.75
C ASP A 21 2.01 -13.21 10.49
N LEU A 22 1.46 -12.51 11.49
CA LEU A 22 1.01 -11.13 11.35
C LEU A 22 2.18 -10.15 11.18
N GLU A 23 3.22 -10.29 12.00
CA GLU A 23 4.39 -9.40 11.95
C GLU A 23 5.18 -9.64 10.65
N ALA A 24 5.37 -10.90 10.28
CA ALA A 24 6.00 -11.27 9.01
C ALA A 24 5.20 -10.75 7.81
N ARG A 25 3.87 -10.78 7.85
CA ARG A 25 3.01 -10.22 6.80
C ARG A 25 3.14 -8.70 6.70
N LEU A 26 3.18 -7.99 7.84
CA LEU A 26 3.39 -6.54 7.86
C LEU A 26 4.76 -6.17 7.27
N LYS A 27 5.80 -6.92 7.63
CA LYS A 27 7.15 -6.76 7.06
C LYS A 27 7.14 -7.00 5.55
N GLN A 28 6.47 -8.06 5.08
CA GLN A 28 6.36 -8.40 3.66
C GLN A 28 5.72 -7.27 2.84
N THR A 29 4.66 -6.63 3.34
CA THR A 29 4.01 -5.50 2.64
C THR A 29 4.79 -4.20 2.75
N ALA A 30 5.50 -3.97 3.87
CA ALA A 30 6.41 -2.83 4.02
C ALA A 30 7.59 -2.92 3.04
N ASP A 31 8.20 -4.09 2.90
CA ASP A 31 9.33 -4.32 2.00
C ASP A 31 8.97 -4.07 0.52
N GLN A 32 7.73 -4.36 0.14
CA GLN A 32 7.20 -4.01 -1.19
C GLN A 32 7.18 -2.50 -1.39
N VAL A 33 6.71 -1.74 -0.40
CA VAL A 33 6.65 -0.28 -0.47
C VAL A 33 8.05 0.31 -0.60
N ASP A 34 8.99 -0.10 0.26
CA ASP A 34 10.36 0.39 0.26
C ASP A 34 11.09 0.09 -1.06
N LYS A 35 10.81 -1.07 -1.65
CA LYS A 35 11.34 -1.45 -2.97
C LYS A 35 10.72 -0.64 -4.12
N ILE A 36 9.42 -0.41 -4.08
CA ILE A 36 8.66 0.11 -5.23
C ILE A 36 8.65 1.64 -5.28
N PHE A 37 8.46 2.32 -4.14
CA PHE A 37 8.26 3.78 -4.13
C PHE A 37 9.42 4.60 -4.70
N PRO A 38 10.70 4.21 -4.52
CA PRO A 38 11.81 4.92 -5.17
C PRO A 38 11.69 4.98 -6.71
N SER A 39 11.02 4.00 -7.33
CA SER A 39 10.81 3.98 -8.79
C SER A 39 9.80 5.03 -9.29
N PHE A 40 9.11 5.74 -8.39
CA PHE A 40 8.04 6.68 -8.76
C PHE A 40 8.58 8.05 -9.19
N VAL A 41 9.87 8.31 -8.94
CA VAL A 41 10.52 9.57 -9.33
C VAL A 41 10.34 9.78 -10.84
N ASP A 42 9.90 10.99 -11.20
CA ASP A 42 9.61 11.43 -12.57
C ASP A 42 8.55 10.63 -13.33
N GLN A 43 7.84 9.70 -12.68
CA GLN A 43 6.76 8.94 -13.31
C GLN A 43 5.49 9.78 -13.44
N VAL A 44 5.12 10.13 -14.68
CA VAL A 44 3.92 10.93 -15.02
C VAL A 44 2.74 10.11 -15.54
N LYS A 45 2.80 8.77 -15.45
CA LYS A 45 1.75 7.87 -15.96
C LYS A 45 0.44 8.02 -15.19
N VAL A 46 -0.66 8.13 -15.92
CA VAL A 46 -2.04 8.08 -15.43
C VAL A 46 -2.82 7.03 -16.21
N ILE A 47 -3.55 6.16 -15.53
CA ILE A 47 -4.40 5.13 -16.15
C ILE A 47 -5.81 5.13 -15.54
N GLY A 48 -6.83 4.77 -16.32
CA GLY A 48 -8.21 4.60 -15.84
C GLY A 48 -8.52 3.13 -15.54
N ILE A 49 -9.07 2.84 -14.36
CA ILE A 49 -9.49 1.50 -13.93
C ILE A 49 -10.82 1.63 -13.20
N GLU A 50 -11.84 0.89 -13.64
CA GLU A 50 -13.16 0.82 -12.99
C GLU A 50 -13.79 2.22 -12.78
N GLY A 51 -13.59 3.14 -13.73
CA GLY A 51 -14.10 4.51 -13.66
C GLY A 51 -13.26 5.48 -12.81
N GLU A 52 -12.15 5.03 -12.22
CA GLU A 52 -11.22 5.88 -11.48
C GLU A 52 -9.89 6.09 -12.21
N PHE A 53 -9.33 7.30 -12.11
CA PHE A 53 -7.95 7.57 -12.54
C PHE A 53 -6.94 7.25 -11.43
N TRP A 54 -5.84 6.61 -11.83
CA TRP A 54 -4.73 6.17 -10.98
C TRP A 54 -3.42 6.73 -11.50
N SER A 55 -2.60 7.25 -10.59
CA SER A 55 -1.26 7.75 -10.87
C SER A 55 -0.31 7.33 -9.75
N TYR A 56 1.00 7.29 -10.04
CA TYR A 56 2.04 6.99 -9.06
C TYR A 56 1.92 7.89 -7.82
N ARG A 57 1.66 9.19 -8.03
CA ARG A 57 1.42 10.15 -6.97
C ARG A 57 0.15 9.83 -6.13
N LYS A 58 -0.94 9.38 -6.76
CA LYS A 58 -2.16 8.96 -6.04
C LYS A 58 -1.89 7.71 -5.20
N ILE A 59 -1.20 6.71 -5.75
CA ILE A 59 -0.83 5.48 -5.05
C ILE A 59 0.01 5.80 -3.81
N LEU A 60 1.07 6.59 -3.96
CA LEU A 60 1.96 6.99 -2.87
C LEU A 60 1.15 7.58 -1.70
N ARG A 61 0.33 8.60 -1.97
CA ARG A 61 -0.43 9.29 -0.93
C ARG A 61 -1.48 8.39 -0.27
N ARG A 62 -2.22 7.59 -1.06
CA ARG A 62 -3.28 6.73 -0.53
C ARG A 62 -2.73 5.59 0.31
N ALA A 63 -1.62 4.98 -0.11
CA ALA A 63 -0.96 3.93 0.66
C ALA A 63 -0.43 4.44 2.01
N LEU A 64 0.30 5.57 2.01
CA LEU A 64 0.83 6.16 3.24
C LEU A 64 -0.28 6.65 4.18
N TRP A 65 -1.34 7.27 3.63
CA TRP A 65 -2.50 7.65 4.42
C TRP A 65 -3.17 6.44 5.07
N HIS A 66 -3.42 5.39 4.30
CA HIS A 66 -4.05 4.15 4.78
C HIS A 66 -3.25 3.50 5.90
N GLN A 67 -1.91 3.43 5.79
CA GLN A 67 -1.07 2.92 6.87
C GLN A 67 -1.22 3.75 8.13
N ARG A 68 -1.13 5.08 8.01
CA ARG A 68 -1.26 5.97 9.16
C ARG A 68 -2.62 5.85 9.84
N ASP A 69 -3.69 5.87 9.06
CA ASP A 69 -5.07 5.75 9.54
C ASP A 69 -5.29 4.46 10.34
N HIS A 70 -4.84 3.32 9.81
CA HIS A 70 -4.93 2.05 10.54
C HIS A 70 -4.06 2.00 11.79
N ILE A 71 -2.86 2.60 11.76
CA ILE A 71 -2.02 2.69 12.97
C ILE A 71 -2.73 3.48 14.06
N GLU A 72 -3.34 4.62 13.72
CA GLU A 72 -4.10 5.41 14.70
C GLU A 72 -5.32 4.64 15.22
N HIS A 73 -6.11 3.99 14.37
CA HIS A 73 -7.22 3.14 14.82
C HIS A 73 -6.77 2.00 15.75
N ILE A 74 -5.61 1.38 15.49
CA ILE A 74 -5.06 0.34 16.37
C ILE A 74 -4.65 0.95 17.71
N LYS A 75 -4.00 2.11 17.71
CA LYS A 75 -3.63 2.81 18.94
C LYS A 75 -4.86 3.18 19.76
N ASP A 76 -5.90 3.71 19.13
CA ASP A 76 -7.15 4.05 19.78
C ASP A 76 -7.74 2.81 20.47
N LEU A 77 -7.75 1.64 19.82
CA LEU A 77 -8.28 0.42 20.43
C LEU A 77 -7.37 -0.16 21.52
N ALA A 78 -6.05 -0.03 21.39
CA ALA A 78 -5.08 -0.63 22.31
C ALA A 78 -4.80 0.24 23.55
N PHE A 79 -4.98 1.56 23.43
CA PHE A 79 -4.57 2.55 24.44
C PHE A 79 -5.68 3.51 24.86
N ALA A 80 -6.90 3.42 24.32
CA ALA A 80 -8.02 4.15 24.92
C ALA A 80 -8.30 3.61 26.32
N GLU A 81 -8.31 4.51 27.31
CA GLU A 81 -8.80 4.25 28.67
C GLU A 81 -10.32 4.11 28.71
#